data_AF-A0A401Z7X0-F1
#
_entry.id   AF-A0A401Z7X0-F1
#
_cell.length_a   1.000
_cell.length_b   1.000
_cell.length_c   1.000
_cell.angle_alpha   90.00
_cell.angle_beta   90.00
_cell.angle_gamma   90.00
#
_symmetry.space_group_name_H-M   'P 1'
#
loop_
_entity.id
_entity.type
_entity.pdbx_description
1 polymer ?
#
loop_
_entity_poly.entity_id
_entity_poly.type
_entity_poly.pdbx_seq_one_letter_code
_entity_poly.pdbx_strand_id
1 'polypeptide(L)' 'MHGEVPLKTLRPGAVFITHDGIYAVKSQYQYNRSHNAQSLCILLENGEIAYFDDGNNTLVREIKCSFDSMLLVDERESR' A
#
# COMPACT_ATOMS: atom_id res chain seq x y z
N MET A 1 20.45 -6.50 3.23
CA MET A 1 19.35 -5.62 2.81
C MET A 1 18.24 -6.50 2.27
N HIS A 2 17.26 -6.89 3.08
CA HIS A 2 16.16 -7.77 2.65
C HIS A 2 14.84 -7.07 2.93
N GLY A 3 14.04 -6.79 1.89
CA GLY A 3 12.65 -6.35 2.04
C GLY A 3 12.15 -5.30 1.05
N GLU A 4 13.05 -4.65 0.29
CA GLU A 4 12.64 -3.71 -0.74
C GLU A 4 12.25 -4.44 -2.03
N VAL A 5 11.12 -4.03 -2.60
CA VAL A 5 10.56 -4.55 -3.85
C VAL A 5 10.09 -3.38 -4.72
N PRO A 6 10.04 -3.52 -6.04
CA PRO A 6 9.46 -2.49 -6.89
C PRO A 6 7.98 -2.26 -6.55
N LEU A 7 7.54 -1.01 -6.46
CA LEU A 7 6.13 -0.67 -6.16
C LEU A 7 5.13 -1.40 -7.07
N LYS A 8 5.49 -1.59 -8.35
CA LYS A 8 4.66 -2.31 -9.32
C LYS A 8 4.35 -3.76 -8.92
N THR A 9 5.21 -4.41 -8.14
CA THR A 9 5.00 -5.81 -7.70
C THR A 9 4.05 -5.92 -6.51
N LEU A 10 3.76 -4.83 -5.82
CA LEU A 10 2.79 -4.83 -4.73
C LEU A 10 1.36 -4.99 -5.28
N ARG A 11 0.52 -5.71 -4.53
CA ARG A 11 -0.92 -5.81 -4.81
C ARG A 11 -1.63 -4.49 -4.48
N PRO A 12 -2.75 -4.16 -5.15
CA PRO A 12 -3.65 -3.12 -4.67
C PRO A 12 -4.06 -3.36 -3.21
N GLY A 13 -4.16 -2.29 -2.42
CA GLY A 13 -4.41 -2.33 -0.98
C GLY A 13 -3.18 -2.65 -0.13
N ALA A 14 -2.02 -2.93 -0.72
CA ALA A 14 -0.79 -3.10 0.05
C ALA A 14 -0.36 -1.78 0.70
N VAL A 15 -0.03 -1.86 1.99
CA VAL A 15 0.60 -0.77 2.72
C VAL A 15 2.10 -0.86 2.53
N PHE A 16 2.76 0.26 2.27
CA PHE A 16 4.20 0.30 2.06
C PHE A 16 4.83 1.58 2.61
N ILE A 17 6.15 1.54 2.73
CA ILE A 17 6.99 2.70 3.03
C ILE A 17 8.04 2.88 1.93
N THR A 18 8.23 4.12 1.48
CA THR A 18 9.30 4.49 0.54
C THR A 18 10.65 4.63 1.26
N HIS A 19 11.75 4.72 0.50
CA HIS A 19 13.06 5.02 1.06
C HIS A 19 13.08 6.36 1.85
N ASP A 20 12.30 7.35 1.41
CA ASP A 20 12.22 8.67 2.03
C ASP A 20 11.27 8.70 3.25
N GLY A 21 10.77 7.54 3.70
CA GLY A 21 9.94 7.44 4.89
C GLY A 21 8.45 7.76 4.66
N ILE A 22 7.99 7.83 3.41
CA ILE A 22 6.58 8.09 3.10
C ILE A 22 5.78 6.80 3.26
N TYR A 23 4.71 6.85 4.05
CA TYR A 23 3.77 5.74 4.24
C TYR A 23 2.55 5.91 3.35
N ALA A 24 2.22 4.89 2.57
CA ALA A 24 1.10 4.95 1.65
C ALA A 24 0.44 3.58 1.41
N VAL A 25 -0.76 3.63 0.84
CA VAL A 25 -1.50 2.45 0.34
C VAL A 25 -1.52 2.49 -1.18
N LYS A 26 -1.13 1.39 -1.82
CA LYS A 26 -1.20 1.26 -3.28
C LYS A 26 -2.66 1.13 -3.73
N SER A 27 -3.11 2.02 -4.60
CA SER A 27 -4.44 1.90 -5.22
C SER A 27 -4.44 0.86 -6.35
N GLN A 28 -5.63 0.51 -6.81
CA GLN A 28 -5.85 -0.26 -8.04
C GLN A 28 -5.73 0.59 -9.31
N TYR A 29 -5.75 1.91 -9.17
CA TYR A 29 -5.73 2.85 -10.29
C TYR A 29 -4.31 3.26 -10.68
N GLN A 30 -4.12 3.49 -11.97
CA GLN A 30 -2.89 4.01 -12.55
C GLN A 30 -3.21 5.21 -13.42
N TYR A 31 -2.35 6.23 -13.37
CA TYR A 31 -2.35 7.33 -14.31
C TYR A 31 -1.40 7.00 -15.45
N ASN A 32 -1.92 6.88 -16.67
CA ASN A 32 -1.12 6.54 -17.85
C ASN A 32 -0.98 7.77 -18.76
N ARG A 33 0.20 8.39 -18.76
CA ARG A 33 0.65 9.26 -19.86
C ARG A 33 1.55 8.44 -20.75
N SER A 34 1.44 8.63 -22.07
CA SER A 34 1.96 7.83 -23.20
C SER A 34 3.33 7.14 -23.07
N HIS A 35 4.19 7.49 -22.11
CA HIS A 35 5.48 6.84 -21.85
C HIS A 35 5.82 6.58 -20.37
N ASN A 36 5.00 7.00 -19.39
CA ASN A 36 5.26 6.81 -17.95
C ASN A 36 3.93 6.55 -17.22
N ALA A 37 3.65 5.28 -16.93
CA ALA A 37 2.57 4.92 -16.02
C ALA A 37 2.97 5.30 -14.58
N GLN A 38 2.03 5.82 -13.82
CA GLN A 38 2.18 6.13 -12.41
C GLN A 38 1.11 5.39 -11.60
N SER A 39 1.53 4.72 -10.53
CA SER A 39 0.63 4.14 -9.55
C SER A 39 0.01 5.25 -8.71
N LEU A 40 -1.32 5.30 -8.66
CA LEU A 40 -2.05 6.15 -7.72
C LEU A 40 -1.97 5.52 -6.33
N CYS A 41 -1.61 6.30 -5.33
CA CYS A 41 -1.49 5.86 -3.95
C CYS A 41 -2.19 6.86 -3.02
N ILE A 42 -2.54 6.40 -1.82
CA ILE A 42 -3.13 7.24 -0.77
C ILE A 42 -2.11 7.35 0.37
N LEU A 43 -1.72 8.58 0.71
CA LEU A 43 -0.81 8.84 1.82
C LEU A 43 -1.51 8.55 3.15
N LEU A 44 -0.86 7.80 4.03
CA LEU A 44 -1.43 7.46 5.33
C LEU A 44 -1.40 8.62 6.34
N GLU A 45 -0.51 9.60 6.13
CA GLU A 45 -0.38 10.74 7.04
C GLU A 45 -1.60 11.66 7.00
N ASN A 46 -2.14 11.93 5.80
CA ASN A 46 -3.17 12.94 5.60
C ASN A 46 -4.33 12.49 4.68
N GLY A 47 -4.27 11.28 4.12
CA GLY A 47 -5.28 10.76 3.20
C GLY A 47 -5.24 11.35 1.80
N GLU A 48 -4.23 12.17 1.47
CA GLU A 48 -4.11 12.76 0.13
C GLU A 48 -3.68 11.74 -0.91
N ILE A 49 -4.00 12.05 -2.17
CA ILE A 49 -3.60 11.25 -3.32
C ILE A 49 -2.18 11.63 -3.74
N ALA A 50 -1.32 10.63 -3.91
CA ALA A 50 0.01 10.77 -4.46
C ALA A 50 0.21 9.86 -5.68
N TYR A 51 1.04 10.30 -6.62
CA TYR A 51 1.39 9.55 -7.82
C TYR A 51 2.85 9.14 -7.74
N PHE A 52 3.10 7.83 -7.81
CA PHE A 52 4.43 7.27 -7.82
C PHE A 52 4.72 6.64 -9.18
N ASP A 53 5.94 6.80 -9.68
CA ASP A 53 6.32 6.18 -10.94
C ASP A 53 6.22 4.66 -10.85
N ASP A 54 5.49 4.04 -11.79
CA ASP A 54 5.20 2.61 -11.84
C ASP A 54 6.40 1.80 -12.38
N GLY A 55 7.51 2.46 -12.70
CA GLY A 55 8.76 1.86 -13.17
C GLY A 55 9.54 1.12 -12.08
N ASN A 56 10.66 0.50 -12.47
CA ASN A 56 11.58 -0.18 -11.54
C ASN A 56 12.28 0.75 -10.54
N ASN A 57 12.11 2.07 -10.66
CA ASN A 57 12.86 3.05 -9.88
C ASN A 57 12.28 3.27 -8.48
N THR A 58 10.99 2.97 -8.27
CA THR A 58 10.36 3.16 -6.96
C THR A 58 10.47 1.86 -6.15
N LEU A 59 11.57 1.72 -5.41
CA LEU A 59 11.75 0.65 -4.43
C LEU A 59 11.03 1.02 -3.13
N VAL A 60 10.25 0.07 -2.62
CA VAL A 60 9.43 0.24 -1.41
C VAL A 60 9.51 -1.01 -0.56
N ARG A 61 9.21 -0.87 0.73
CA ARG A 61 9.07 -2.00 1.64
C ARG A 61 7.60 -2.20 1.99
N GLU A 62 7.06 -3.37 1.70
CA GLU A 62 5.69 -3.73 2.11
C GLU A 62 5.61 -3.87 3.63
N ILE A 63 4.60 -3.26 4.23
CA ILE A 63 4.26 -3.39 5.64
C ILE A 63 3.17 -4.46 5.73
N LYS A 64 3.54 -5.63 6.25
CA LYS A 64 2.58 -6.71 6.52
C LYS A 64 1.79 -6.36 7.78
N CYS A 65 0.55 -5.93 7.61
CA CYS A 65 -0.40 -5.87 8.70
C CYS A 65 -0.90 -7.29 8.99
N SER A 66 -0.39 -7.94 10.03
CA SER A 66 -1.03 -9.14 10.58
C SER A 66 -2.27 -8.70 11.35
N PHE A 67 -3.45 -8.98 10.79
CA PHE A 67 -4.68 -8.96 11.57
C PHE A 67 -4.67 -10.21 12.47
N ASP A 68 -4.01 -10.12 13.62
CA ASP A 68 -4.03 -11.19 14.64
C ASP A 68 -4.85 -10.79 15.88
N SER A 69 -5.85 -9.94 15.70
CA SER A 69 -6.71 -9.52 16.80
C SER A 69 -8.06 -9.01 16.30
N MET A 70 -8.97 -9.95 16.01
CA MET A 70 -10.40 -9.77 16.25
C MET A 70 -11.10 -11.13 16.33
N LEU A 71 -10.84 -11.83 17.44
CA LEU A 71 -11.91 -12.56 18.13
C LEU A 71 -12.97 -11.52 18.52
N LEU A 72 -13.99 -11.32 17.68
CA LEU A 72 -15.24 -10.73 18.13
C LEU A 72 -16.16 -11.88 18.56
N VAL A 73 -16.15 -12.08 19.88
CA VAL A 73 -17.22 -12.57 20.76
C VAL A 73 -18.40 -13.30 20.11
N ASP A 74 -18.51 -14.59 20.46
CA ASP A 74 -19.71 -15.43 20.40
C ASP A 74 -20.88 -14.68 21.06
N GLU A 75 -21.84 -14.19 20.28
CA GLU A 75 -23.11 -13.69 20.80
C GLU A 75 -23.95 -14.87 21.29
N ARG A 76 -23.65 -15.38 22.48
CA ARG A 76 -24.65 -16.12 23.28
C ARG A 76 -25.63 -15.13 23.88
N GLU A 77 -26.50 -14.61 23.05
CA GLU A 77 -27.87 -14.23 23.41
C GLU A 77 -28.74 -15.44 23.03
N SER A 78 -29.67 -15.95 23.81
CA SER A 78 -30.15 -15.67 25.15
C SER A 78 -30.99 -16.90 25.56
N ARG A 79 -31.33 -16.99 26.83
CA ARG A 79 -32.15 -18.06 27.42
C ARG A 79 -33.56 -18.14 26.83
#